data_AF-A0A5S3YMI1-F1
#
_entry.id   AF-A0A5S3YMI1-F1
#
_cell.length_a   1.000
_cell.length_b   1.000
_cell.length_c   1.000
_cell.angle_alpha   90.00
_cell.angle_beta   90.00
_cell.angle_gamma   90.00
#
_symmetry.space_group_name_H-M   'P 1'
#
loop_
_entity.id
_entity.type
_entity.pdbx_description
1 polymer ?
#
loop_
_entity_poly.entity_id
_entity_poly.type
_entity_poly.pdbx_seq_one_letter_code
_entity_poly.pdbx_strand_id
1 'polypeptide(L)'
;LTTQLIKLFIKQYKINMREALYEDPAHYKTFNEFFTRPLKPGIRPLAEDEHIVAHPVDGAISQLGDVVDGQIIQAKGHDYSLQTLLGGKEEDVSPFLGGKFACIYLAPKDYHRIHMPVDG
;
A
#
# COMPACT_ATOMS: atom_id res chain seq x y z
N LEU A 1 25.42 -0.53 -13.59
CA LEU A 1 25.05 0.40 -12.49
C LEU A 1 23.75 -0.04 -11.80
N THR A 2 22.65 -0.17 -12.53
CA THR A 2 21.32 -0.56 -12.00
C THR A 2 21.32 -1.81 -11.13
N THR A 3 21.86 -2.93 -11.61
CA THR A 3 21.88 -4.21 -10.87
C THR A 3 22.62 -4.11 -9.53
N GLN A 4 23.69 -3.32 -9.46
CA GLN A 4 24.43 -3.12 -8.21
C GLN A 4 23.63 -2.29 -7.21
N LEU A 5 22.94 -1.24 -7.68
CA LEU A 5 22.02 -0.45 -6.87
C LEU A 5 20.88 -1.32 -6.31
N ILE A 6 20.27 -2.16 -7.15
CA ILE A 6 19.21 -3.08 -6.73
C ILE A 6 19.73 -4.04 -5.66
N LYS A 7 20.90 -4.66 -5.85
CA LYS A 7 21.52 -5.56 -4.86
C LYS A 7 21.77 -4.87 -3.52
N LEU A 8 22.27 -3.63 -3.55
CA LEU A 8 22.46 -2.82 -2.34
C LEU A 8 21.12 -2.56 -1.63
N PHE A 9 20.09 -2.20 -2.39
CA PHE A 9 18.76 -1.91 -1.88
C PHE A 9 18.10 -3.15 -1.25
N ILE A 10 18.18 -4.31 -1.91
CA ILE A 10 17.74 -5.61 -1.37
C ILE A 10 18.40 -5.89 -0.03
N LYS A 11 19.72 -5.70 0.06
CA LYS A 11 20.47 -5.93 1.30
C LYS A 11 20.07 -4.96 2.41
N GLN A 12 19.97 -3.67 2.10
CA GLN A 12 19.64 -2.62 3.07
C GLN A 12 18.24 -2.81 3.68
N TYR A 13 17.25 -3.10 2.83
CA TYR A 13 15.85 -3.22 3.24
C TYR A 13 15.40 -4.65 3.51
N LYS A 14 16.31 -5.63 3.39
CA LYS A 14 16.07 -7.06 3.64
C LYS A 14 14.91 -7.61 2.80
N ILE A 15 14.93 -7.31 1.51
CA ILE A 15 13.85 -7.65 0.59
C ILE A 15 13.83 -9.15 0.31
N ASN A 16 12.68 -9.79 0.52
CA ASN A 16 12.51 -11.21 0.22
C ASN A 16 12.33 -11.43 -1.28
N MET A 17 13.44 -11.69 -1.99
CA MET A 17 13.38 -11.95 -3.43
C MET A 17 12.76 -13.30 -3.79
N ARG A 18 12.59 -14.23 -2.84
CA ARG A 18 11.96 -15.54 -3.11
C ARG A 18 10.48 -15.43 -3.47
N GLU A 19 9.86 -14.32 -3.12
CA GLU A 19 8.45 -14.02 -3.44
C GLU A 19 8.29 -13.37 -4.82
N ALA A 20 9.35 -12.77 -5.36
CA ALA A 20 9.31 -12.14 -6.67
C ALA A 20 9.18 -13.23 -7.76
N LEU A 21 8.42 -12.92 -8.82
CA LEU A 21 8.34 -13.79 -10.00
C LEU A 21 9.71 -13.97 -10.66
N TYR A 22 10.53 -12.91 -10.66
CA TYR A 22 11.90 -12.91 -11.14
C TYR A 22 12.84 -12.68 -9.96
N GLU A 23 13.40 -13.76 -9.42
CA GLU A 23 14.23 -13.67 -8.21
C GLU A 23 15.59 -13.00 -8.45
N ASP A 24 16.14 -13.14 -9.67
CA ASP A 24 17.46 -12.58 -10.01
C ASP A 24 17.39 -11.06 -10.24
N PRO A 25 18.10 -10.24 -9.43
CA PRO A 25 18.17 -8.80 -9.63
C PRO A 25 18.69 -8.36 -11.01
N ALA A 26 19.43 -9.22 -11.72
CA ALA A 26 19.92 -8.94 -13.07
C ALA A 26 18.80 -8.97 -14.13
N HIS A 27 17.63 -9.52 -13.82
CA HIS A 27 16.47 -9.51 -14.72
C HIS A 27 15.96 -8.09 -15.01
N TYR A 28 15.97 -7.23 -14.00
CA TYR A 28 15.39 -5.90 -14.07
C TYR A 28 16.30 -4.90 -14.78
N LYS A 29 15.80 -4.27 -15.85
CA LYS A 29 16.55 -3.29 -16.65
C LYS A 29 16.66 -1.94 -15.96
N THR A 30 15.68 -1.60 -15.12
CA THR A 30 15.62 -0.35 -14.37
C THR A 30 15.31 -0.59 -12.89
N PHE A 31 15.64 0.38 -12.04
CA PHE A 31 15.28 0.31 -10.63
C PHE A 31 13.75 0.33 -10.43
N ASN A 32 13.01 1.10 -11.24
CA ASN A 32 11.55 1.17 -11.16
C ASN A 32 10.88 -0.17 -11.51
N GLU A 33 11.44 -0.91 -12.47
CA GLU A 33 10.97 -2.26 -12.82
C GLU A 33 11.13 -3.22 -11.63
N PHE A 34 12.26 -3.13 -10.91
CA PHE A 34 12.48 -3.85 -9.66
C PHE A 34 11.55 -3.37 -8.53
N PHE A 35 11.35 -2.07 -8.38
CA PHE A 35 10.52 -1.50 -7.32
C PHE A 35 9.05 -1.96 -7.45
N THR A 36 8.58 -2.08 -8.69
CA THR A 36 7.25 -2.59 -9.06
C THR A 36 7.27 -4.07 -9.47
N ARG A 37 8.25 -4.86 -8.98
CA ARG A 37 8.42 -6.28 -9.32
C ARG A 37 7.12 -7.08 -9.14
N PRO A 38 6.75 -7.96 -10.09
CA PRO A 38 5.64 -8.88 -9.89
C PRO A 38 5.99 -9.94 -8.84
N LEU A 39 4.99 -10.38 -8.08
CA LEU A 39 5.08 -11.52 -7.17
C LEU A 39 4.73 -12.82 -7.89
N LYS A 40 5.16 -13.95 -7.33
CA LYS A 40 4.75 -15.28 -7.80
C LYS A 40 3.23 -15.46 -7.65
N PRO A 41 2.56 -16.15 -8.58
CA PRO A 41 1.14 -16.46 -8.43
C PRO A 41 0.86 -17.26 -7.15
N GLY A 42 -0.29 -17.00 -6.52
CA GLY A 42 -0.79 -17.78 -5.38
C GLY A 42 -0.14 -17.50 -4.01
N ILE A 43 0.89 -16.65 -3.92
CA ILE A 43 1.54 -16.34 -2.62
C ILE A 43 0.81 -15.29 -1.78
N ARG A 44 -0.29 -14.76 -2.32
CA ARG A 44 -1.24 -13.84 -1.68
C ARG A 44 -2.67 -14.34 -1.97
N PRO A 45 -3.11 -15.42 -1.31
CA PRO A 45 -4.47 -15.90 -1.49
C PRO A 45 -5.46 -14.84 -1.00
N LEU A 46 -6.54 -14.64 -1.76
CA LEU A 46 -7.64 -13.76 -1.36
C LEU A 46 -8.62 -14.54 -0.48
N ALA A 47 -9.34 -13.81 0.38
CA ALA A 47 -10.46 -14.40 1.12
C ALA A 47 -11.58 -14.77 0.14
N GLU A 48 -12.24 -15.90 0.38
CA GLU A 48 -13.37 -16.38 -0.45
C GLU A 48 -14.73 -15.81 0.01
N ASP A 49 -14.79 -15.25 1.21
CA ASP A 49 -16.01 -14.66 1.77
C ASP A 49 -16.28 -13.28 1.17
N GLU A 50 -17.42 -13.13 0.49
CA GLU A 50 -17.88 -11.90 -0.16
C GLU A 50 -18.14 -10.73 0.82
N HIS A 51 -18.24 -11.01 2.11
CA HIS A 51 -18.40 -9.99 3.16
C HIS A 51 -17.08 -9.51 3.76
N ILE A 52 -15.93 -10.00 3.26
CA ILE A 52 -14.60 -9.58 3.70
C ILE A 52 -13.99 -8.58 2.72
N VAL A 53 -13.53 -7.45 3.25
CA VAL A 53 -12.70 -6.49 2.52
C VAL A 53 -11.26 -7.00 2.51
N ALA A 54 -10.70 -7.25 1.33
CA ALA A 54 -9.30 -7.67 1.20
C ALA A 54 -8.33 -6.52 1.51
N HIS A 55 -7.11 -6.84 1.92
CA HIS A 55 -6.06 -5.84 2.06
C HIS A 55 -5.58 -5.42 0.67
N PRO A 56 -5.53 -4.10 0.35
CA PRO A 56 -5.18 -3.64 -0.99
C PRO A 56 -3.67 -3.69 -1.28
N VAL A 57 -2.83 -3.80 -0.24
CA VAL A 57 -1.36 -3.70 -0.34
C VAL A 57 -0.66 -4.58 0.70
N ASP A 58 0.60 -4.94 0.42
CA ASP A 58 1.53 -5.39 1.45
C ASP A 58 2.07 -4.18 2.21
N GLY A 59 1.93 -4.14 3.54
CA GLY A 59 2.43 -3.03 4.33
C GLY A 59 2.07 -3.15 5.81
N ALA A 60 2.12 -2.02 6.51
CA ALA A 60 1.72 -1.91 7.91
C ALA A 60 0.60 -0.88 8.06
N ILE A 61 -0.38 -1.18 8.92
CA ILE A 61 -1.39 -0.19 9.27
C ILE A 61 -0.72 0.90 10.10
N SER A 62 -0.70 2.12 9.58
CA SER A 62 -0.24 3.30 10.29
C SER A 62 -1.30 3.74 11.29
N GLN A 63 -2.54 3.94 10.81
CA GLN A 63 -3.71 4.31 11.60
C GLN A 63 -4.95 3.70 10.97
N LEU A 64 -5.95 3.37 11.78
CA LEU A 64 -7.27 2.94 11.32
C LEU A 64 -8.31 3.40 12.34
N GLY A 65 -9.53 3.68 11.90
CA GLY A 65 -10.58 4.10 12.82
C GLY A 65 -11.76 4.74 12.13
N ASP A 66 -12.52 5.51 12.92
CA ASP A 66 -13.67 6.26 12.45
C ASP A 66 -13.26 7.64 11.95
N VAL A 67 -13.99 8.14 10.96
CA VAL A 67 -13.96 9.54 10.57
C VAL A 67 -14.84 10.32 11.54
N VAL A 68 -14.25 11.23 12.32
CA VAL A 68 -14.96 12.03 13.33
C VAL A 68 -14.90 13.50 12.93
N ASP A 69 -16.06 14.15 12.82
CA ASP A 69 -16.18 15.57 12.44
C ASP A 69 -15.40 15.94 11.15
N GLY A 70 -15.39 15.01 10.17
CA GLY A 70 -14.68 15.17 8.91
C GLY A 70 -13.16 15.10 9.02
N GLN A 71 -12.62 14.60 10.14
CA GLN A 71 -11.19 14.43 10.40
C GLN A 71 -10.81 12.94 10.47
N ILE A 72 -9.55 12.66 10.13
CA ILE A 72 -8.90 11.37 10.35
C ILE A 72 -7.64 11.55 11.20
N ILE A 73 -7.30 10.54 12.01
CA ILE A 73 -6.09 10.55 12.84
C ILE A 73 -4.89 10.17 11.96
N GLN A 74 -3.86 11.03 11.92
CA GLN A 74 -2.64 10.76 11.16
C GLN A 74 -1.54 10.14 12.06
N ALA A 75 -1.38 10.70 13.25
CA ALA A 75 -0.45 10.27 14.29
C ALA A 75 -0.88 10.92 15.62
N LYS A 76 -0.50 10.35 16.77
CA LYS A 76 -0.90 10.83 18.11
C LYS A 76 -0.91 12.37 18.21
N GLY A 77 -2.12 12.95 18.32
CA GLY A 77 -2.34 14.38 18.49
C GLY A 77 -2.33 15.23 17.21
N HIS A 78 -2.33 14.61 16.03
CA HIS A 78 -2.39 15.29 14.73
C HIS A 78 -3.50 14.68 13.89
N ASP A 79 -4.56 15.47 13.71
CA ASP A 79 -5.70 15.14 12.86
C ASP A 79 -5.57 15.85 11.50
N TYR A 80 -6.14 15.24 10.46
CA TYR A 80 -6.15 15.78 9.12
C TYR A 80 -7.57 15.86 8.58
N SER A 81 -7.90 16.98 7.94
CA SER A 81 -9.23 17.22 7.38
C SER A 81 -9.42 16.42 6.10
N LEU A 82 -10.53 15.69 6.00
CA LEU A 82 -10.96 15.05 4.75
C LEU A 82 -11.12 16.08 3.63
N GLN A 83 -11.58 17.29 3.96
CA GLN A 83 -11.70 18.36 2.97
C GLN A 83 -10.34 18.72 2.37
N THR A 84 -9.29 18.79 3.18
CA THR A 84 -7.93 19.04 2.67
C THR A 84 -7.41 17.83 1.89
N LEU A 85 -7.65 16.61 2.38
CA LEU A 85 -7.20 15.37 1.74
C LEU A 85 -7.83 15.16 0.36
N LEU A 86 -9.11 15.50 0.20
CA LEU A 86 -9.92 15.23 -0.99
C LEU A 86 -10.01 16.45 -1.94
N GLY A 87 -9.23 17.51 -1.72
CA GLY A 87 -9.13 18.62 -2.67
C GLY A 87 -10.16 19.74 -2.51
N GLY A 88 -10.83 19.82 -1.37
CA GLY A 88 -11.53 21.03 -0.90
C GLY A 88 -13.03 21.09 -1.14
N LYS A 89 -13.56 20.27 -2.05
CA LYS A 89 -14.98 20.29 -2.39
C LYS A 89 -15.83 19.44 -1.44
N GLU A 90 -16.96 19.97 -1.03
CA GLU A 90 -17.88 19.28 -0.10
C GLU A 90 -18.53 18.04 -0.71
N GLU A 91 -18.79 18.05 -2.03
CA GLU A 91 -19.37 16.91 -2.77
C GLU A 91 -18.48 15.66 -2.69
N ASP A 92 -17.16 15.84 -2.66
CA ASP A 92 -16.19 14.74 -2.58
C ASP A 92 -16.02 14.22 -1.14
N VAL A 93 -16.30 15.05 -0.13
CA VAL A 93 -16.16 14.70 1.30
C VAL A 93 -17.41 14.00 1.84
N SER A 94 -18.58 14.47 1.42
CA SER A 94 -19.89 14.05 1.96
C SER A 94 -20.07 12.53 2.04
N PRO A 95 -19.66 11.71 1.05
CA PRO A 95 -19.81 10.25 1.12
C PRO A 95 -19.01 9.57 2.24
N PHE A 96 -17.99 10.24 2.79
CA PHE A 96 -17.05 9.66 3.76
C PHE A 96 -17.30 10.12 5.20
N LEU A 97 -18.22 11.08 5.41
CA LEU A 97 -18.55 11.58 6.75
C LEU A 97 -19.19 10.48 7.61
N GLY A 98 -18.69 10.31 8.84
CA GLY A 98 -19.11 9.22 9.74
C GLY A 98 -18.68 7.82 9.29
N GLY A 99 -17.85 7.74 8.24
CA GLY A 99 -17.30 6.50 7.72
C GLY A 99 -16.12 5.97 8.53
N LYS A 100 -15.39 5.03 7.93
CA LYS A 100 -14.16 4.44 8.49
C LYS A 100 -12.99 4.68 7.55
N PHE A 101 -11.79 4.74 8.11
CA PHE A 101 -10.55 4.88 7.35
C PHE A 101 -9.50 3.87 7.79
N ALA A 102 -8.58 3.57 6.86
CA ALA A 102 -7.34 2.87 7.14
C ALA A 102 -6.21 3.52 6.33
N CYS A 103 -5.18 3.99 7.02
CA CYS A 103 -3.95 4.49 6.45
C CYS A 103 -2.89 3.39 6.50
N ILE A 104 -2.43 2.92 5.35
CA ILE A 104 -1.47 1.81 5.23
C ILE A 104 -0.15 2.35 4.67
N TYR A 105 0.95 2.06 5.36
CA TYR A 105 2.29 2.42 4.95
C TYR A 105 2.98 1.24 4.25
N LEU A 106 3.46 1.48 3.03
CA LEU A 106 4.30 0.55 2.29
C LEU A 106 5.77 0.94 2.53
N ALA A 107 6.50 0.08 3.24
CA ALA A 107 7.92 0.26 3.45
C ALA A 107 8.69 -0.05 2.15
N PRO A 108 9.92 0.48 1.97
CA PRO A 108 10.72 0.24 0.76
C PRO A 108 10.95 -1.24 0.40
N LYS A 109 10.80 -2.16 1.36
CA LYS A 109 10.93 -3.60 1.14
C LYS A 109 9.68 -4.27 0.54
N ASP A 110 8.52 -3.66 0.73
CA ASP A 110 7.23 -4.27 0.44
C ASP A 110 6.98 -4.35 -1.07
N TYR A 111 5.88 -4.97 -1.45
CA TYR A 111 5.43 -5.05 -2.83
C TYR A 111 4.65 -3.77 -3.19
N HIS A 112 5.11 -3.03 -4.20
CA HIS A 112 4.60 -1.70 -4.54
C HIS A 112 3.64 -1.71 -5.72
N ARG A 113 2.69 -2.66 -5.74
CA ARG A 113 1.48 -2.51 -6.56
C ARG A 113 0.27 -2.60 -5.65
N ILE A 114 -0.73 -1.78 -5.96
CA ILE A 114 -1.98 -1.67 -5.21
C ILE A 114 -3.02 -2.48 -5.97
N HIS A 115 -3.81 -3.26 -5.23
CA HIS A 115 -4.92 -4.06 -5.74
C HIS A 115 -6.24 -3.57 -5.16
N MET A 116 -7.34 -3.93 -5.83
CA MET A 116 -8.67 -3.59 -5.36
C MET A 116 -9.03 -4.43 -4.12
N PRO A 117 -9.56 -3.81 -3.05
CA PRO A 117 -9.94 -4.53 -1.84
C PRO A 117 -11.32 -5.20 -1.94
N VAL A 118 -12.15 -4.77 -2.89
CA VAL A 118 -13.49 -5.29 -3.23
C VAL A 118 -13.77 -5.04 -4.72
N ASP A 119 -14.81 -5.66 -5.26
CA ASP A 119 -15.35 -5.33 -6.59
C ASP A 119 -15.99 -3.92 -6.61
N GLY A 120 -16.11 -3.31 -7.80
CA GLY A 120 -16.56 -1.92 -7.99
C GLY A 120 -17.68 -1.75 -9.01
#